data_AF-A0A0C2WJG0-F1
#
_entry.id   AF-A0A0C2WJG0-F1
#
_cell.length_a   1.000
_cell.length_b   1.000
_cell.length_c   1.000
_cell.angle_alpha   90.00
_cell.angle_beta   90.00
_cell.angle_gamma   90.00
#
_symmetry.space_group_name_H-M   'P 1'
#
loop_
_entity.id
_entity.type
_entity.pdbx_description
1 polymer ?
#
loop_
_entity_poly.entity_id
_entity_poly.type
_entity_poly.pdbx_seq_one_letter_code
_entity_poly.pdbx_strand_id
1 'polypeptide(L)'
;MYKWTKLVHASRNRAVYGTLLFLFIIPVCHAILVNRTIDDTKGDSAVNSFPIYQPASLWEQGCSGCYIQPETMKAFDGTWSAADTRYRPDLPNVGQQNVNVTLRFIGVAVWVFFILANAGVRGTITTNTQVNVTLDGNYAGNFSYYPDMNVQGMTYNATIFSKSGMDNILHELVIWTNNYTNNSFFTFDWAIYTVNMNAASFQSTSSSTTAAFSSTTDSSSIASTSSPTPTPQHSSLMVGVIVGCTLGGLAVIILILVFLVRRSRRAPPVRLGNGNAEGILDIDVPPRHQPYYKREIQVSDHGPMQNKAARLRQARQMELDERIQSAQHELDNLRSLRNARSVDDIGDPSTAGRSRPSPELVSLRNEMQQLRDRMGHLQAQRESDWALGLSDELPPAYTQLSNNVQ
;
A
#
# COMPACT_ATOMS: atom_id res chain seq x y z
N MET A 1 -20.70 68.76 7.23
CA MET A 1 -20.38 67.62 6.33
C MET A 1 -19.42 66.71 7.10
N TYR A 2 -19.81 65.50 7.52
CA TYR A 2 -18.95 64.35 7.92
C TYR A 2 -19.74 63.42 8.85
N LYS A 3 -20.28 62.31 8.32
CA LYS A 3 -20.72 61.12 9.09
C LYS A 3 -21.12 59.99 8.11
N TRP A 4 -20.15 59.33 7.46
CA TRP A 4 -20.44 58.16 6.61
C TRP A 4 -19.41 57.02 6.67
N THR A 5 -18.46 57.02 7.62
CA THR A 5 -17.36 56.03 7.65
C THR A 5 -17.56 54.85 8.60
N LYS A 6 -18.63 54.80 9.41
CA LYS A 6 -18.80 53.74 10.42
C LYS A 6 -19.52 52.46 9.93
N LEU A 7 -20.18 52.45 8.78
CA LEU A 7 -20.97 51.28 8.35
C LEU A 7 -20.16 50.17 7.64
N VAL A 8 -18.98 50.48 7.10
CA VAL A 8 -18.24 49.53 6.23
C VAL A 8 -17.46 48.46 7.04
N HIS A 9 -17.15 48.72 8.31
CA HIS A 9 -16.39 47.76 9.13
C HIS A 9 -17.23 46.58 9.65
N ALA A 10 -18.54 46.75 9.82
CA ALA A 10 -19.42 45.70 10.35
C ALA A 10 -19.67 44.57 9.33
N SER A 11 -19.73 44.87 8.03
CA SER A 11 -20.02 43.85 6.99
C SER A 11 -18.83 42.92 6.73
N ARG A 12 -17.59 43.42 6.88
CA ARG A 12 -16.36 42.64 6.64
C ARG A 12 -16.17 41.52 7.65
N ASN A 13 -16.61 41.71 8.90
CA ASN A 13 -16.56 40.67 9.92
C ASN A 13 -17.62 39.59 9.65
N ARG A 14 -18.82 39.97 9.20
CA ARG A 14 -19.93 39.04 8.93
C ARG A 14 -19.60 38.03 7.83
N ALA A 15 -18.91 38.45 6.78
CA ALA A 15 -18.48 37.57 5.70
C ALA A 15 -17.38 36.58 6.16
N VAL A 16 -16.44 37.03 7.00
CA VAL A 16 -15.37 36.18 7.56
C VAL A 16 -15.91 35.15 8.55
N TYR A 17 -16.86 35.54 9.41
CA TYR A 17 -17.54 34.60 10.29
C TYR A 17 -18.42 33.62 9.50
N GLY A 18 -19.06 34.07 8.41
CA GLY A 18 -19.82 33.21 7.51
C GLY A 18 -18.96 32.15 6.82
N THR A 19 -17.79 32.52 6.29
CA THR A 19 -16.87 31.55 5.66
C THR A 19 -16.23 30.61 6.67
N LEU A 20 -15.87 31.07 7.87
CA LEU A 20 -15.40 30.20 8.96
C LEU A 20 -16.50 29.22 9.40
N LEU A 21 -17.75 29.67 9.52
CA LEU A 21 -18.88 28.82 9.85
C LEU A 21 -19.12 27.74 8.78
N PHE A 22 -18.98 28.08 7.48
CA PHE A 22 -19.07 27.09 6.40
C PHE A 22 -17.97 26.03 6.43
N LEU A 23 -16.74 26.36 6.86
CA LEU A 23 -15.65 25.39 7.02
C LEU A 23 -15.89 24.43 8.20
N PHE A 24 -16.60 24.86 9.25
CA PHE A 24 -17.00 24.00 10.37
C PHE A 24 -18.22 23.12 10.07
N ILE A 25 -18.97 23.39 8.99
CA ILE A 25 -20.16 22.62 8.58
C ILE A 25 -19.80 21.51 7.58
N ILE A 26 -18.58 21.49 7.01
CA ILE A 26 -18.14 20.37 6.17
C ILE A 26 -18.10 19.12 7.06
N PRO A 27 -18.98 18.12 6.86
CA PRO A 27 -18.91 16.90 7.62
C PRO A 27 -17.57 16.24 7.29
N VAL A 28 -16.65 16.21 8.25
CA VAL A 28 -15.45 15.41 8.12
C VAL A 28 -15.90 13.96 8.24
N CYS A 29 -16.05 13.27 7.11
CA CYS A 29 -16.29 11.83 7.09
C CYS A 29 -15.06 11.16 7.72
N HIS A 30 -15.17 10.78 8.99
CA HIS A 30 -14.16 9.95 9.63
C HIS A 30 -14.42 8.51 9.18
N ALA A 31 -13.37 7.83 8.74
CA ALA A 31 -13.36 6.38 8.56
C ALA A 31 -12.39 5.81 9.60
N ILE A 32 -12.84 4.84 10.39
CA ILE A 32 -11.95 4.08 11.28
C ILE A 32 -11.54 2.83 10.52
N LEU A 33 -10.32 2.83 9.99
CA LEU A 33 -9.73 1.71 9.30
C LEU A 33 -8.95 0.85 10.30
N VAL A 34 -9.25 -0.45 10.33
CA VAL A 34 -8.58 -1.42 11.21
C VAL A 34 -8.05 -2.57 10.37
N ASN A 35 -6.78 -2.92 10.56
CA ASN A 35 -6.18 -4.09 9.92
C ASN A 35 -6.46 -5.35 10.75
N ARG A 36 -6.76 -6.45 10.07
CA ARG A 36 -6.99 -7.77 10.63
C ARG A 36 -6.28 -8.82 9.80
N THR A 37 -5.80 -9.86 10.45
CA THR A 37 -5.08 -10.95 9.79
C THR A 37 -5.95 -12.19 9.62
N ILE A 38 -5.61 -12.98 8.61
CA ILE A 38 -6.11 -14.34 8.38
C ILE A 38 -4.88 -15.23 8.26
N ASP A 39 -4.64 -16.03 9.29
CA ASP A 39 -3.60 -17.05 9.31
C ASP A 39 -4.08 -18.30 8.55
N ASP A 40 -3.15 -19.04 7.96
CA ASP A 40 -3.46 -20.26 7.22
C ASP A 40 -4.17 -21.32 8.10
N THR A 41 -3.70 -21.53 9.34
CA THR A 41 -4.14 -22.61 10.20
C THR A 41 -5.04 -22.09 11.33
N LYS A 42 -4.73 -20.91 11.87
CA LYS A 42 -5.44 -20.29 12.99
C LYS A 42 -6.62 -19.43 12.55
N GLY A 43 -6.73 -19.13 11.25
CA GLY A 43 -7.86 -18.41 10.69
C GLY A 43 -7.84 -16.91 10.95
N ASP A 44 -9.00 -16.28 10.83
CA ASP A 44 -9.17 -14.83 10.99
C ASP A 44 -9.05 -14.40 12.46
N SER A 45 -8.23 -13.37 12.69
CA SER A 45 -7.92 -12.80 14.01
C SER A 45 -9.12 -12.20 14.76
N ALA A 46 -10.19 -11.86 14.06
CA ALA A 46 -11.38 -11.23 14.63
C ALA A 46 -12.66 -12.04 14.45
N VAL A 47 -12.69 -12.96 13.49
CA VAL A 47 -13.82 -13.84 13.21
C VAL A 47 -13.30 -15.27 13.20
N ASN A 48 -13.97 -16.21 13.84
CA ASN A 48 -13.54 -17.62 13.88
C ASN A 48 -13.81 -18.35 12.53
N SER A 49 -13.31 -17.78 11.43
CA SER A 49 -13.41 -18.30 10.07
C SER A 49 -12.03 -18.67 9.55
N PHE A 50 -11.94 -19.83 8.89
CA PHE A 50 -10.68 -20.39 8.40
C PHE A 50 -10.63 -20.33 6.87
N PRO A 51 -9.43 -20.25 6.28
CA PRO A 51 -9.24 -20.49 4.86
C PRO A 51 -9.85 -21.84 4.44
N ILE A 52 -10.43 -21.87 3.25
CA ILE A 52 -11.01 -23.10 2.68
C ILE A 52 -10.04 -23.63 1.64
N TYR A 53 -9.52 -24.83 1.87
CA TYR A 53 -8.56 -25.48 1.00
C TYR A 53 -9.22 -26.57 0.17
N GLN A 54 -9.05 -26.53 -1.15
CA GLN A 54 -9.62 -27.54 -2.04
C GLN A 54 -8.62 -28.04 -3.08
N PRO A 55 -8.73 -29.33 -3.47
CA PRO A 55 -9.34 -30.40 -2.67
C PRO A 55 -8.53 -30.61 -1.38
N ALA A 56 -9.22 -30.73 -0.24
CA ALA A 56 -8.57 -30.77 1.08
C ALA A 56 -7.48 -31.86 1.20
N SER A 57 -7.64 -32.99 0.50
CA SER A 57 -6.68 -34.10 0.49
C SER A 57 -5.31 -33.77 -0.11
N LEU A 58 -5.16 -32.62 -0.77
CA LEU A 58 -3.89 -32.18 -1.37
C LEU A 58 -3.19 -31.08 -0.57
N TRP A 59 -3.81 -30.62 0.52
CA TRP A 59 -3.27 -29.57 1.37
C TRP A 59 -2.74 -30.17 2.67
N GLU A 60 -1.53 -29.77 3.03
CA GLU A 60 -0.81 -30.24 4.21
C GLU A 60 -0.41 -29.05 5.08
N GLN A 61 -0.71 -29.13 6.38
CA GLN A 61 -0.35 -28.12 7.37
C GLN A 61 0.99 -28.47 8.02
N GLY A 62 1.95 -27.53 8.03
CA GLY A 62 3.19 -27.69 8.80
C GLY A 62 4.03 -28.94 8.48
N CYS A 63 3.92 -29.47 7.25
CA CYS A 63 4.35 -30.81 6.86
C CYS A 63 5.79 -31.19 7.29
N SER A 64 5.91 -32.01 8.34
CA SER A 64 7.18 -32.44 8.94
C SER A 64 7.95 -33.50 8.15
N GLY A 65 7.30 -34.18 7.20
CA GLY A 65 7.93 -35.13 6.28
C GLY A 65 8.16 -34.59 4.87
N CYS A 66 7.74 -33.36 4.58
CA CYS A 66 7.85 -32.77 3.25
C CYS A 66 9.29 -32.43 2.89
N TYR A 67 9.59 -32.46 1.59
CA TYR A 67 10.92 -32.11 1.09
C TYR A 67 11.18 -30.59 1.12
N ILE A 68 10.12 -29.80 0.96
CA ILE A 68 10.11 -28.34 1.09
C ILE A 68 9.49 -28.02 2.44
N GLN A 69 10.29 -27.48 3.36
CA GLN A 69 9.86 -27.15 4.72
C GLN A 69 10.20 -25.71 5.06
N PRO A 70 9.20 -24.82 5.09
CA PRO A 70 9.36 -23.53 5.73
C PRO A 70 9.87 -23.64 7.17
N GLU A 71 10.67 -22.66 7.56
CA GLU A 71 11.11 -22.47 8.94
C GLU A 71 9.95 -21.89 9.74
N THR A 72 9.47 -22.63 10.74
CA THR A 72 8.36 -22.23 11.62
C THR A 72 8.56 -20.83 12.19
N MET A 73 9.78 -20.48 12.61
CA MET A 73 10.06 -19.15 13.21
C MET A 73 9.96 -17.98 12.23
N LYS A 74 9.90 -18.24 10.92
CA LYS A 74 9.81 -17.21 9.87
C LYS A 74 8.43 -17.15 9.22
N ALA A 75 7.64 -18.21 9.34
CA ALA A 75 6.23 -18.22 8.96
C ALA A 75 5.42 -17.35 9.91
N PHE A 76 4.36 -16.73 9.39
CA PHE A 76 3.47 -15.94 10.22
C PHE A 76 2.83 -16.85 11.27
N ASP A 77 2.93 -16.43 12.52
CA ASP A 77 2.36 -17.16 13.65
C ASP A 77 2.80 -18.63 13.81
N GLY A 78 3.87 -19.04 13.10
CA GLY A 78 4.46 -20.36 13.17
C GLY A 78 3.82 -21.43 12.29
N THR A 79 2.86 -21.07 11.43
CA THR A 79 2.06 -22.03 10.65
C THR A 79 2.08 -21.72 9.16
N TRP A 80 1.82 -22.74 8.33
CA TRP A 80 1.65 -22.60 6.89
C TRP A 80 0.89 -23.81 6.34
N SER A 81 0.20 -23.59 5.23
CA SER A 81 -0.53 -24.61 4.51
C SER A 81 0.00 -24.72 3.09
N ALA A 82 0.43 -25.92 2.70
CA ALA A 82 1.08 -26.16 1.43
C ALA A 82 0.35 -27.21 0.58
N ALA A 83 0.46 -27.06 -0.74
CA ALA A 83 -0.04 -28.03 -1.70
C ALA A 83 0.93 -28.17 -2.87
N ASP A 84 1.00 -29.37 -3.45
CA ASP A 84 1.78 -29.63 -4.67
C ASP A 84 0.87 -30.07 -5.82
N THR A 85 1.04 -29.46 -7.00
CA THR A 85 0.26 -29.85 -8.19
C THR A 85 0.93 -30.93 -9.03
N ARG A 86 1.97 -31.58 -8.47
CA ARG A 86 2.72 -32.63 -9.17
C ARG A 86 1.81 -33.78 -9.55
N TYR A 87 2.00 -34.30 -10.76
CA TYR A 87 1.40 -35.57 -11.16
C TYR A 87 1.82 -36.70 -10.19
N ARG A 88 0.84 -37.29 -9.52
CA ARG A 88 1.02 -38.40 -8.58
C ARG A 88 0.71 -39.73 -9.28
N PRO A 89 1.72 -40.53 -9.67
CA PRO A 89 1.51 -41.77 -10.43
C PRO A 89 0.78 -42.86 -9.63
N ASP A 90 0.74 -42.75 -8.30
CA ASP A 90 -0.08 -43.53 -7.38
C ASP A 90 -1.59 -43.22 -7.49
N LEU A 91 -1.95 -42.11 -8.14
CA LEU A 91 -3.32 -41.70 -8.46
C LEU A 91 -3.47 -41.56 -9.99
N PRO A 92 -3.50 -42.67 -10.75
CA PRO A 92 -3.39 -42.65 -12.22
C PRO A 92 -4.54 -41.95 -12.97
N ASN A 93 -5.69 -41.73 -12.32
CA ASN A 93 -6.85 -41.03 -12.89
C ASN A 93 -6.88 -39.53 -12.58
N VAL A 94 -5.87 -39.05 -11.87
CA VAL A 94 -5.81 -37.74 -11.26
C VAL A 94 -4.66 -37.07 -11.99
N GLY A 95 -4.95 -36.52 -13.18
CA GLY A 95 -4.01 -35.67 -13.92
C GLY A 95 -3.49 -34.52 -13.06
N GLN A 96 -2.71 -33.60 -13.61
CA GLN A 96 -2.27 -32.43 -12.85
C GLN A 96 -3.44 -31.79 -12.08
N GLN A 97 -3.32 -31.75 -10.75
CA GLN A 97 -4.44 -31.39 -9.89
C GLN A 97 -4.50 -29.91 -9.68
N ASN A 98 -5.70 -29.35 -9.79
CA ASN A 98 -5.94 -27.96 -9.50
C ASN A 98 -6.23 -27.82 -8.01
N VAL A 99 -5.45 -26.99 -7.33
CA VAL A 99 -5.69 -26.63 -5.95
C VAL A 99 -6.17 -25.19 -5.84
N ASN A 100 -6.92 -24.89 -4.79
CA ASN A 100 -7.29 -23.52 -4.44
C ASN A 100 -7.31 -23.31 -2.92
N VAL A 101 -7.10 -22.06 -2.54
CA VAL A 101 -7.39 -21.54 -1.21
C VAL A 101 -8.35 -20.36 -1.35
N THR A 102 -9.41 -20.38 -0.55
CA THR A 102 -10.45 -19.35 -0.53
C THR A 102 -10.43 -18.63 0.81
N LEU A 103 -10.35 -17.30 0.75
CA LEU A 103 -10.44 -16.40 1.90
C LEU A 103 -11.73 -15.59 1.83
N ARG A 104 -12.38 -15.39 2.97
CA ARG A 104 -13.60 -14.59 3.09
C ARG A 104 -13.39 -13.52 4.15
N PHE A 105 -13.59 -12.26 3.79
CA PHE A 105 -13.32 -11.13 4.69
C PHE A 105 -14.27 -9.96 4.40
N ILE A 106 -14.51 -9.11 5.40
CA ILE A 106 -15.24 -7.84 5.21
C ILE A 106 -14.24 -6.69 5.27
N GLY A 107 -14.07 -5.96 4.18
CA GLY A 107 -13.10 -4.86 4.18
C GLY A 107 -12.95 -4.10 2.88
N VAL A 108 -12.16 -3.04 2.93
CA VAL A 108 -11.89 -2.12 1.82
C VAL A 108 -10.52 -2.36 1.15
N ALA A 109 -9.69 -3.22 1.75
CA ALA A 109 -8.38 -3.59 1.23
C ALA A 109 -7.97 -4.99 1.69
N VAL A 110 -7.14 -5.69 0.91
CA VAL A 110 -6.54 -7.00 1.24
C VAL A 110 -5.15 -7.13 0.65
N TRP A 111 -4.24 -7.80 1.36
CA TRP A 111 -2.94 -8.27 0.89
C TRP A 111 -2.75 -9.74 1.30
N VAL A 112 -2.19 -10.55 0.41
CA VAL A 112 -1.99 -11.99 0.61
C VAL A 112 -0.51 -12.31 0.50
N PHE A 113 -0.02 -13.08 1.47
CA PHE A 113 1.39 -13.43 1.62
C PHE A 113 1.60 -14.93 1.53
N PHE A 114 2.52 -15.32 0.65
CA PHE A 114 2.96 -16.71 0.49
C PHE A 114 4.42 -16.85 0.93
N ILE A 115 4.83 -18.09 1.16
CA ILE A 115 6.24 -18.48 1.30
C ILE A 115 6.68 -19.08 -0.03
N LEU A 116 7.68 -18.46 -0.67
CA LEU A 116 8.15 -18.88 -1.99
C LEU A 116 9.46 -19.66 -1.86
N ALA A 117 9.52 -20.84 -2.47
CA ALA A 117 10.69 -21.70 -2.40
C ALA A 117 11.71 -21.36 -3.50
N ASN A 118 12.96 -21.09 -3.11
CA ASN A 118 14.08 -20.93 -4.07
C ASN A 118 14.74 -22.29 -4.37
N ALA A 119 15.64 -22.34 -5.36
CA ALA A 119 16.28 -23.60 -5.77
C ALA A 119 17.19 -24.21 -4.67
N GLY A 120 17.67 -23.38 -3.73
CA GLY A 120 18.55 -23.82 -2.65
C GLY A 120 17.86 -24.57 -1.50
N VAL A 121 16.56 -24.85 -1.58
CA VAL A 121 15.81 -25.55 -0.51
C VAL A 121 16.22 -27.03 -0.38
N ARG A 122 16.68 -27.68 -1.47
CA ARG A 122 17.52 -28.92 -1.54
C ARG A 122 17.53 -29.54 -2.97
N GLY A 123 18.13 -28.89 -3.96
CA GLY A 123 18.39 -29.51 -5.29
C GLY A 123 17.21 -29.49 -6.27
N THR A 124 17.13 -30.50 -7.16
CA THR A 124 16.34 -30.54 -8.42
C THR A 124 14.81 -30.74 -8.25
N ILE A 125 14.21 -30.10 -7.26
CA ILE A 125 12.75 -30.13 -7.05
C ILE A 125 12.10 -28.91 -7.69
N THR A 126 10.95 -29.10 -8.36
CA THR A 126 10.18 -27.99 -8.93
C THR A 126 9.56 -27.16 -7.80
N THR A 127 9.93 -25.89 -7.72
CA THR A 127 9.49 -24.93 -6.69
C THR A 127 8.75 -23.72 -7.28
N ASN A 128 8.35 -23.78 -8.56
CA ASN A 128 7.58 -22.71 -9.22
C ASN A 128 6.26 -22.47 -8.46
N THR A 129 5.87 -21.21 -8.29
CA THR A 129 4.56 -20.85 -7.77
C THR A 129 3.82 -20.07 -8.83
N GLN A 130 2.74 -20.63 -9.37
CA GLN A 130 1.95 -19.97 -10.40
C GLN A 130 0.46 -20.06 -10.08
N VAL A 131 -0.19 -18.92 -9.93
CA VAL A 131 -1.56 -18.83 -9.41
C VAL A 131 -2.37 -17.81 -10.19
N ASN A 132 -3.68 -18.02 -10.27
CA ASN A 132 -4.64 -17.00 -10.64
C ASN A 132 -5.44 -16.60 -9.42
N VAL A 133 -5.96 -15.38 -9.46
CA VAL A 133 -6.73 -14.80 -8.38
C VAL A 133 -8.07 -14.30 -8.93
N THR A 134 -9.15 -14.67 -8.27
CA THR A 134 -10.45 -14.05 -8.46
C THR A 134 -10.89 -13.37 -7.16
N LEU A 135 -11.57 -12.24 -7.31
CA LEU A 135 -12.21 -11.53 -6.22
C LEU A 135 -13.68 -11.35 -6.58
N ASP A 136 -14.57 -11.86 -5.73
CA ASP A 136 -16.03 -11.84 -5.90
C ASP A 136 -16.45 -12.45 -7.24
N GLY A 137 -15.82 -13.57 -7.62
CA GLY A 137 -16.04 -14.26 -8.89
C GLY A 137 -15.40 -13.60 -10.12
N ASN A 138 -14.85 -12.39 -9.99
CA ASN A 138 -14.21 -11.68 -11.10
C ASN A 138 -12.70 -11.95 -11.14
N TYR A 139 -12.14 -12.17 -12.32
CA TYR A 139 -10.69 -12.30 -12.48
C TYR A 139 -9.98 -11.01 -12.01
N ALA A 140 -9.10 -11.15 -11.02
CA ALA A 140 -8.42 -10.06 -10.35
C ALA A 140 -6.91 -9.99 -10.68
N GLY A 141 -6.35 -11.06 -11.25
CA GLY A 141 -4.97 -11.11 -11.69
C GLY A 141 -4.37 -12.51 -11.63
N ASN A 142 -3.06 -12.59 -11.87
CA ASN A 142 -2.27 -13.78 -11.67
C ASN A 142 -0.94 -13.41 -11.01
N PHE A 143 -0.26 -14.43 -10.49
CA PHE A 143 1.08 -14.33 -9.95
C PHE A 143 1.90 -15.51 -10.45
N SER A 144 3.15 -15.27 -10.83
CA SER A 144 4.08 -16.29 -11.28
C SER A 144 5.44 -16.02 -10.67
N TYR A 145 6.03 -17.04 -10.08
CA TYR A 145 7.33 -16.97 -9.43
C TYR A 145 8.18 -18.16 -9.81
N TYR A 146 9.23 -17.87 -10.59
CA TYR A 146 10.27 -18.82 -10.88
C TYR A 146 11.33 -18.78 -9.76
N PRO A 147 11.75 -19.95 -9.25
CA PRO A 147 12.74 -20.03 -8.17
C PRO A 147 14.04 -19.33 -8.56
N ASP A 148 14.53 -18.43 -7.71
CA ASP A 148 15.87 -17.88 -7.91
C ASP A 148 16.90 -18.97 -7.61
N MET A 149 17.76 -19.25 -8.60
CA MET A 149 18.80 -20.27 -8.45
C MET A 149 20.00 -19.81 -7.63
N ASN A 150 20.13 -18.50 -7.39
CA ASN A 150 21.24 -17.91 -6.65
C ASN A 150 20.90 -17.65 -5.17
N VAL A 151 19.61 -17.76 -4.80
CA VAL A 151 19.14 -17.55 -3.43
C VAL A 151 18.92 -18.91 -2.76
N GLN A 152 19.51 -19.08 -1.59
CA GLN A 152 19.27 -20.26 -0.76
C GLN A 152 18.06 -20.05 0.16
N GLY A 153 17.31 -21.12 0.40
CA GLY A 153 16.17 -21.11 1.31
C GLY A 153 14.89 -20.57 0.68
N MET A 154 14.02 -20.00 1.51
CA MET A 154 12.70 -19.53 1.09
C MET A 154 12.54 -18.03 1.32
N THR A 155 11.70 -17.42 0.49
CA THR A 155 11.29 -16.02 0.61
C THR A 155 9.96 -15.98 1.36
N TYR A 156 9.98 -15.43 2.57
CA TYR A 156 8.80 -15.26 3.43
C TYR A 156 8.16 -13.90 3.20
N ASN A 157 6.89 -13.74 3.61
CA ASN A 157 6.13 -12.50 3.44
C ASN A 157 6.10 -12.02 1.97
N ALA A 158 6.05 -12.95 1.02
CA ALA A 158 5.98 -12.58 -0.38
C ALA A 158 4.54 -12.22 -0.76
N THR A 159 4.30 -10.94 -1.05
CA THR A 159 2.98 -10.47 -1.48
C THR A 159 2.66 -11.00 -2.88
N ILE A 160 1.69 -11.91 -2.98
CA ILE A 160 1.25 -12.48 -4.27
C ILE A 160 0.02 -11.76 -4.84
N PHE A 161 -0.77 -11.12 -3.98
CA PHE A 161 -1.93 -10.35 -4.37
C PHE A 161 -2.18 -9.20 -3.40
N SER A 162 -2.63 -8.07 -3.92
CA SER A 162 -3.13 -6.97 -3.11
C SER A 162 -4.17 -6.15 -3.86
N LYS A 163 -5.21 -5.70 -3.17
CA LYS A 163 -6.22 -4.79 -3.73
C LYS A 163 -6.77 -3.87 -2.66
N SER A 164 -6.94 -2.60 -2.99
CA SER A 164 -7.50 -1.56 -2.10
C SER A 164 -8.57 -0.75 -2.82
N GLY A 165 -9.34 0.05 -2.06
CA GLY A 165 -10.41 0.87 -2.62
C GLY A 165 -11.64 0.03 -2.99
N MET A 166 -11.84 -1.09 -2.31
CA MET A 166 -13.03 -1.93 -2.43
C MET A 166 -14.14 -1.37 -1.53
N ASP A 167 -15.38 -1.75 -1.81
CA ASP A 167 -16.51 -1.45 -0.93
C ASP A 167 -16.37 -2.21 0.39
N ASN A 168 -16.80 -1.64 1.51
CA ASN A 168 -16.70 -2.32 2.81
C ASN A 168 -17.78 -3.38 2.99
N ILE A 169 -17.74 -4.45 2.19
CA ILE A 169 -18.69 -5.56 2.16
C ILE A 169 -17.97 -6.90 2.35
N LEU A 170 -18.72 -8.00 2.43
CA LEU A 170 -18.15 -9.34 2.40
C LEU A 170 -17.58 -9.64 1.01
N HIS A 171 -16.30 -9.92 0.98
CA HIS A 171 -15.56 -10.35 -0.20
C HIS A 171 -15.21 -11.84 -0.14
N GLU A 172 -15.13 -12.45 -1.31
CA GLU A 172 -14.59 -13.79 -1.51
C GLU A 172 -13.38 -13.73 -2.45
N LEU A 173 -12.21 -14.08 -1.92
CA LEU A 173 -10.96 -14.13 -2.67
C LEU A 173 -10.57 -15.59 -2.89
N VAL A 174 -10.48 -16.01 -4.15
CA VAL A 174 -10.07 -17.38 -4.51
C VAL A 174 -8.73 -17.33 -5.23
N ILE A 175 -7.75 -18.03 -4.67
CA ILE A 175 -6.41 -18.18 -5.25
C ILE A 175 -6.28 -19.62 -5.70
N TRP A 176 -6.02 -19.83 -6.98
CA TRP A 176 -6.15 -21.15 -7.58
C TRP A 176 -5.18 -21.38 -8.72
N THR A 177 -5.04 -22.64 -9.15
CA THR A 177 -4.10 -23.05 -10.19
C THR A 177 -4.82 -23.45 -11.47
N ASN A 178 -4.34 -23.05 -12.66
CA ASN A 178 -4.93 -23.49 -13.93
C ASN A 178 -3.96 -24.33 -14.77
N ASN A 179 -4.07 -25.67 -14.74
CA ASN A 179 -3.51 -26.58 -15.76
C ASN A 179 -2.12 -26.20 -16.29
N TYR A 180 -1.24 -25.68 -15.42
CA TYR A 180 0.08 -25.26 -15.83
C TYR A 180 0.87 -26.51 -16.21
N THR A 181 1.63 -26.47 -17.31
CA THR A 181 2.44 -27.63 -17.73
C THR A 181 3.58 -27.95 -16.76
N ASN A 182 3.89 -27.03 -15.86
CA ASN A 182 4.91 -27.18 -14.83
C ASN A 182 4.25 -27.51 -13.48
N ASN A 183 4.86 -28.44 -12.74
CA ASN A 183 4.49 -28.66 -11.34
C ASN A 183 4.65 -27.35 -10.55
N SER A 184 3.65 -27.00 -9.75
CA SER A 184 3.69 -25.79 -8.93
C SER A 184 3.56 -26.15 -7.45
N PHE A 185 4.29 -25.44 -6.60
CA PHE A 185 4.27 -25.56 -5.16
C PHE A 185 3.63 -24.32 -4.53
N PHE A 186 2.63 -24.55 -3.69
CA PHE A 186 1.79 -23.53 -3.06
C PHE A 186 2.08 -23.54 -1.58
N THR A 187 2.24 -22.36 -0.99
CA THR A 187 2.43 -22.23 0.45
C THR A 187 1.77 -20.95 0.90
N PHE A 188 0.49 -21.05 1.26
CA PHE A 188 -0.23 -19.95 1.87
C PHE A 188 0.19 -19.85 3.34
N ASP A 189 0.52 -18.63 3.76
CA ASP A 189 1.05 -18.32 5.09
C ASP A 189 0.03 -17.44 5.82
N TRP A 190 -0.26 -16.25 5.29
CA TRP A 190 -1.26 -15.37 5.88
C TRP A 190 -1.76 -14.31 4.92
N ALA A 191 -2.83 -13.62 5.32
CA ALA A 191 -3.34 -12.44 4.66
C ALA A 191 -3.65 -11.34 5.69
N ILE A 192 -3.71 -10.10 5.23
CA ILE A 192 -4.20 -8.97 6.01
C ILE A 192 -5.26 -8.24 5.22
N TYR A 193 -6.36 -7.85 5.88
CA TYR A 193 -7.40 -7.03 5.30
C TYR A 193 -7.69 -5.82 6.18
N THR A 194 -8.15 -4.74 5.55
CA THR A 194 -8.53 -3.51 6.25
C THR A 194 -10.05 -3.39 6.27
N VAL A 195 -10.65 -3.31 7.45
CA VAL A 195 -12.08 -3.07 7.62
C VAL A 195 -12.36 -1.62 7.99
N ASN A 196 -13.41 -1.02 7.42
CA ASN A 196 -13.93 0.27 7.86
C ASN A 196 -15.02 0.06 8.93
N MET A 197 -14.67 0.29 10.19
CA MET A 197 -15.56 0.07 11.34
C MET A 197 -16.74 1.05 11.38
N ASN A 198 -16.62 2.23 10.75
CA ASN A 198 -17.69 3.21 10.72
C ASN A 198 -18.86 2.75 9.84
N ALA A 199 -18.58 1.94 8.81
CA ALA A 199 -19.61 1.33 7.98
C ALA A 199 -20.27 0.13 8.69
N ALA A 200 -19.50 -0.63 9.48
CA ALA A 200 -20.04 -1.76 10.26
C ALA A 200 -21.04 -1.32 11.34
N SER A 201 -20.88 -0.11 11.92
CA SER A 201 -21.83 0.44 12.89
C SER A 201 -23.20 0.83 12.31
N PHE A 202 -23.33 0.96 10.98
CA PHE A 202 -24.64 1.21 10.33
C PHE A 202 -25.38 -0.07 9.91
N GLN A 203 -24.78 -1.25 10.12
CA GLN A 203 -25.38 -2.53 9.71
C GLN A 203 -25.81 -3.41 10.91
N SER A 204 -25.71 -2.90 12.13
CA SER A 204 -26.24 -3.56 13.33
C SER A 204 -27.76 -3.36 13.47
N THR A 205 -28.53 -3.69 12.44
CA THR A 205 -29.95 -4.02 12.56
C THR A 205 -30.35 -4.94 11.41
N SER A 206 -30.70 -6.19 11.73
CA SER A 206 -31.17 -7.26 10.83
C SER A 206 -30.03 -7.93 10.04
N SER A 207 -29.81 -9.25 10.05
CA SER A 207 -30.68 -10.38 10.35
C SER A 207 -29.83 -11.63 10.55
N SER A 208 -30.11 -12.38 11.61
CA SER A 208 -29.71 -13.77 11.77
C SER A 208 -30.47 -14.63 10.75
N THR A 209 -29.79 -15.16 9.75
CA THR A 209 -30.31 -16.29 8.95
C THR A 209 -29.21 -17.33 8.81
N THR A 210 -29.34 -18.36 9.64
CA THR A 210 -28.73 -19.68 9.47
C THR A 210 -29.19 -20.26 8.14
N ALA A 211 -28.30 -20.37 7.16
CA ALA A 211 -28.55 -21.15 5.96
C ALA A 211 -27.84 -22.49 6.09
N ALA A 212 -28.62 -23.53 6.39
CA ALA A 212 -28.22 -24.92 6.25
C ALA A 212 -28.14 -25.27 4.75
N PHE A 213 -27.07 -25.98 4.35
CA PHE A 213 -26.84 -26.41 2.99
C PHE A 213 -27.54 -27.76 2.72
N SER A 214 -28.31 -27.82 1.64
CA SER A 214 -28.79 -29.08 1.05
C SER A 214 -28.10 -29.33 -0.28
N SER A 215 -27.63 -30.57 -0.43
CA SER A 215 -26.94 -31.16 -1.58
C SER A 215 -27.79 -31.17 -2.86
N THR A 216 -27.17 -30.84 -3.98
CA THR A 216 -27.74 -30.98 -5.34
C THR A 216 -27.41 -32.35 -5.94
N THR A 217 -28.42 -32.99 -6.53
CA THR A 217 -28.27 -34.13 -7.45
C THR A 217 -28.85 -33.74 -8.82
N ASP A 218 -28.25 -34.29 -9.86
CA ASP A 218 -28.31 -33.96 -11.30
C ASP A 218 -29.69 -33.95 -12.01
N SER A 219 -29.71 -33.20 -13.13
CA SER A 219 -30.05 -33.64 -14.52
C SER A 219 -31.02 -32.74 -15.32
N SER A 220 -30.46 -32.15 -16.39
CA SER A 220 -30.99 -31.87 -17.74
C SER A 220 -32.48 -31.55 -18.00
N SER A 221 -32.76 -30.45 -18.71
CA SER A 221 -33.44 -30.46 -20.03
C SER A 221 -33.62 -29.05 -20.64
N ILE A 222 -33.72 -29.04 -21.97
CA ILE A 222 -33.79 -27.93 -22.92
C ILE A 222 -35.24 -27.44 -23.09
N ALA A 223 -35.48 -26.12 -23.18
CA ALA A 223 -36.25 -25.45 -24.26
C ALA A 223 -36.72 -24.03 -23.87
N SER A 224 -36.62 -23.16 -24.87
CA SER A 224 -36.90 -21.72 -24.92
C SER A 224 -38.36 -21.35 -24.67
N THR A 225 -38.63 -20.17 -24.07
CA THR A 225 -39.72 -19.23 -24.46
C THR A 225 -39.46 -17.84 -23.84
N SER A 226 -39.92 -16.83 -24.57
CA SER A 226 -39.67 -15.38 -24.55
C SER A 226 -40.14 -14.54 -23.36
N SER A 227 -39.52 -13.35 -23.25
CA SER A 227 -39.99 -12.03 -22.74
C SER A 227 -39.83 -11.69 -21.24
N PRO A 228 -39.75 -10.40 -20.83
CA PRO A 228 -39.08 -9.23 -21.41
C PRO A 228 -38.01 -8.62 -20.47
N THR A 229 -37.13 -7.83 -21.08
CA THR A 229 -36.01 -7.06 -20.51
C THR A 229 -36.42 -6.08 -19.39
N PRO A 230 -35.81 -6.14 -18.18
CA PRO A 230 -35.74 -4.98 -17.29
C PRO A 230 -34.50 -4.15 -17.67
N THR A 231 -34.77 -2.94 -18.15
CA THR A 231 -33.78 -1.89 -18.40
C THR A 231 -33.07 -1.49 -17.10
N PRO A 232 -31.72 -1.48 -17.06
CA PRO A 232 -31.00 -0.81 -15.98
C PRO A 232 -31.15 0.70 -16.21
N GLN A 233 -31.85 1.37 -15.30
CA GLN A 233 -31.82 2.82 -15.23
C GLN A 233 -30.42 3.28 -14.82
N HIS A 234 -29.62 3.64 -15.81
CA HIS A 234 -28.41 4.44 -15.61
C HIS A 234 -28.82 5.78 -15.01
N SER A 235 -28.57 5.97 -13.72
CA SER A 235 -28.53 7.28 -13.09
C SER A 235 -27.30 8.03 -13.63
N SER A 236 -27.46 8.67 -14.79
CA SER A 236 -26.52 9.65 -15.32
C SER A 236 -26.61 10.95 -14.50
N LEU A 237 -26.05 10.93 -13.29
CA LEU A 237 -25.88 12.14 -12.50
C LEU A 237 -24.46 12.69 -12.64
N MET A 238 -24.38 13.71 -13.51
CA MET A 238 -23.68 14.98 -13.27
C MET A 238 -22.14 14.99 -13.21
N VAL A 239 -21.49 14.54 -14.29
CA VAL A 239 -20.09 14.97 -14.60
C VAL A 239 -19.98 16.52 -14.61
N GLY A 240 -21.03 17.23 -15.02
CA GLY A 240 -21.08 18.70 -15.03
C GLY A 240 -21.00 19.38 -13.65
N VAL A 241 -21.44 18.71 -12.57
CA VAL A 241 -21.38 19.30 -11.21
C VAL A 241 -19.99 19.17 -10.60
N ILE A 242 -19.31 18.06 -10.87
CA ILE A 242 -17.94 17.81 -10.38
C ILE A 242 -16.93 18.77 -11.04
N VAL A 243 -17.09 19.05 -12.33
CA VAL A 243 -16.23 20.01 -13.06
C VAL A 243 -16.55 21.46 -12.67
N GLY A 244 -17.81 21.78 -12.38
CA GLY A 244 -18.20 23.12 -11.93
C GLY A 244 -17.64 23.50 -10.55
N CYS A 245 -17.65 22.55 -9.59
CA CYS A 245 -17.16 22.80 -8.24
C CYS A 245 -15.63 22.95 -8.17
N THR A 246 -14.88 22.22 -9.00
CA THR A 246 -13.40 22.27 -8.98
C THR A 246 -12.87 23.58 -9.56
N LEU A 247 -13.38 24.03 -10.71
CA LEU A 247 -12.98 25.30 -11.32
C LEU A 247 -13.45 26.52 -10.52
N GLY A 248 -14.67 26.48 -9.98
CA GLY A 248 -15.20 27.54 -9.12
C GLY A 248 -14.46 27.64 -7.79
N GLY A 249 -14.20 26.49 -7.15
CA GLY A 249 -13.46 26.42 -5.89
C GLY A 249 -12.03 26.94 -6.01
N LEU A 250 -11.31 26.55 -7.08
CA LEU A 250 -9.95 27.01 -7.33
C LEU A 250 -9.88 28.53 -7.51
N ALA A 251 -10.82 29.11 -8.26
CA ALA A 251 -10.88 30.56 -8.46
C ALA A 251 -11.13 31.34 -7.15
N VAL A 252 -12.00 30.82 -6.27
CA VAL A 252 -12.29 31.42 -4.97
C VAL A 252 -11.08 31.32 -4.03
N ILE A 253 -10.39 30.17 -3.99
CA ILE A 253 -9.17 29.98 -3.18
C ILE A 253 -8.07 30.94 -3.63
N ILE A 254 -7.85 31.09 -4.95
CA ILE A 254 -6.87 32.03 -5.51
C ILE A 254 -7.22 33.47 -5.11
N LEU A 255 -8.49 33.87 -5.20
CA LEU A 255 -8.93 35.21 -4.79
C LEU A 255 -8.70 35.48 -3.29
N ILE A 256 -8.95 34.48 -2.44
CA ILE A 256 -8.70 34.58 -0.99
C ILE A 256 -7.21 34.73 -0.71
N LEU A 257 -6.35 33.92 -1.34
CA LEU A 257 -4.89 34.01 -1.22
C LEU A 257 -4.38 35.38 -1.66
N VAL A 258 -4.82 35.89 -2.81
CA VAL A 258 -4.45 37.22 -3.32
C VAL A 258 -4.90 38.32 -2.34
N PHE A 259 -6.08 38.20 -1.76
CA PHE A 259 -6.58 39.16 -0.76
C PHE A 259 -5.75 39.14 0.52
N LEU A 260 -5.38 37.97 1.04
CA LEU A 260 -4.54 37.81 2.23
C LEU A 260 -3.12 38.34 2.00
N VAL A 261 -2.53 38.08 0.82
CA VAL A 261 -1.21 38.62 0.44
C VAL A 261 -1.25 40.14 0.30
N ARG A 262 -2.31 40.69 -0.31
CA ARG A 262 -2.48 42.16 -0.41
C ARG A 262 -2.73 42.82 0.93
N ARG A 263 -3.35 42.12 1.89
CA ARG A 263 -3.57 42.63 3.25
C ARG A 263 -2.31 42.57 4.11
N SER A 264 -1.53 41.50 4.02
CA SER A 264 -0.25 41.37 4.75
C SER A 264 0.80 42.36 4.26
N ARG A 265 0.82 42.69 2.97
CA ARG A 265 1.69 43.73 2.40
C ARG A 265 1.28 45.17 2.75
N ARG A 266 0.14 45.37 3.42
CA ARG A 266 -0.34 46.68 3.90
C ARG A 266 -0.13 46.90 5.40
N ALA A 267 0.64 46.05 6.08
CA ALA A 267 1.06 46.33 7.44
C ALA A 267 1.92 47.63 7.45
N PRO A 268 1.58 48.65 8.25
CA PRO A 268 2.41 49.84 8.38
C PRO A 268 3.77 49.45 8.98
N PRO A 269 4.88 50.08 8.57
CA PRO A 269 6.16 49.87 9.21
C PRO A 269 6.05 50.24 10.70
N VAL A 270 6.38 49.30 11.56
CA VAL A 270 6.51 49.53 13.01
C VAL A 270 7.66 50.52 13.21
N ARG A 271 7.33 51.78 13.54
CA ARG A 271 8.31 52.74 14.07
C ARG A 271 8.74 52.27 15.46
N LEU A 272 9.96 51.79 15.59
CA LEU A 272 10.63 51.79 16.90
C LEU A 272 10.87 53.25 17.30
N GLY A 273 10.12 53.72 18.29
CA GLY A 273 10.36 54.98 18.98
C GLY A 273 11.53 54.82 19.94
N ASN A 274 12.65 55.44 19.58
CA ASN A 274 13.83 55.69 20.42
C ASN A 274 13.65 57.06 21.11
N GLY A 275 13.99 57.17 22.41
CA GLY A 275 14.19 58.45 23.11
C GLY A 275 13.26 58.76 24.30
N ASN A 276 13.61 58.22 25.46
CA ASN A 276 14.07 58.89 26.69
C ASN A 276 13.45 60.23 27.17
N ALA A 277 13.32 60.33 28.50
CA ALA A 277 13.11 61.51 29.39
C ALA A 277 11.63 61.92 29.58
N GLU A 278 11.02 62.10 30.76
CA GLU A 278 11.31 62.12 32.22
C GLU A 278 9.97 61.82 32.93
N GLY A 279 9.80 61.44 34.20
CA GLY A 279 10.67 61.17 35.34
C GLY A 279 9.83 60.71 36.54
N ILE A 280 10.51 60.45 37.67
CA ILE A 280 10.01 60.52 39.07
C ILE A 280 9.01 59.41 39.48
N LEU A 281 9.33 58.46 40.36
CA LEU A 281 9.86 58.62 41.72
C LEU A 281 10.95 57.61 42.08
N ASP A 282 11.85 58.17 42.89
CA ASP A 282 13.08 57.72 43.50
C ASP A 282 12.85 56.78 44.69
N ILE A 283 13.79 55.84 44.93
CA ILE A 283 14.46 55.57 46.22
C ILE A 283 15.50 54.44 46.00
N ASP A 284 16.73 54.93 45.84
CA ASP A 284 18.08 54.43 46.13
C ASP A 284 18.22 53.34 47.25
N VAL A 285 18.95 52.19 47.13
CA VAL A 285 20.44 51.91 47.10
C VAL A 285 20.89 51.12 48.37
N PRO A 286 22.00 50.31 48.47
CA PRO A 286 22.76 49.39 47.57
C PRO A 286 23.34 48.11 48.33
N PRO A 287 24.48 47.44 47.96
CA PRO A 287 24.56 46.33 47.00
C PRO A 287 25.40 45.07 47.45
N ARG A 288 25.61 44.14 46.49
CA ARG A 288 26.69 43.12 46.35
C ARG A 288 26.60 41.83 47.19
N HIS A 289 26.43 40.69 46.50
CA HIS A 289 27.56 39.82 46.07
C HIS A 289 27.07 38.66 45.17
N GLN A 290 27.58 38.60 43.95
CA GLN A 290 27.92 37.34 43.23
C GLN A 290 29.43 37.10 43.46
N PRO A 291 30.04 35.93 43.14
CA PRO A 291 29.58 34.82 42.30
C PRO A 291 29.87 33.41 42.90
N TYR A 292 29.46 32.32 42.22
CA TYR A 292 30.34 31.25 41.72
C TYR A 292 29.52 30.04 41.27
N TYR A 293 29.55 29.75 39.97
CA TYR A 293 28.99 28.55 39.36
C TYR A 293 30.13 27.51 39.27
N LYS A 294 29.98 26.38 39.97
CA LYS A 294 30.80 25.18 39.69
C LYS A 294 29.87 24.00 39.47
N ARG A 295 29.90 23.55 38.22
CA ARG A 295 29.31 22.32 37.70
C ARG A 295 29.90 21.13 38.45
N GLU A 296 29.08 20.41 39.19
CA GLU A 296 29.32 19.01 39.49
C GLU A 296 28.14 18.19 38.98
N ILE A 297 28.52 17.19 38.20
CA ILE A 297 27.68 16.31 37.42
C ILE A 297 26.98 15.38 38.39
N GLN A 298 25.67 15.56 38.59
CA GLN A 298 24.82 14.44 38.98
C GLN A 298 24.29 13.78 37.72
N VAL A 299 24.66 12.51 37.59
CA VAL A 299 24.07 11.50 36.71
C VAL A 299 22.55 11.53 36.95
N SER A 300 21.82 12.17 36.04
CA SER A 300 20.36 12.12 36.01
C SER A 300 19.97 11.03 35.03
N ASP A 301 19.49 9.93 35.58
CA ASP A 301 18.99 8.73 34.92
C ASP A 301 17.63 8.98 34.25
N HIS A 302 17.45 10.07 33.51
CA HIS A 302 16.26 10.37 32.70
C HIS A 302 16.69 11.10 31.42
N GLY A 303 17.06 10.35 30.39
CA GLY A 303 17.29 10.88 29.04
C GLY A 303 15.97 11.07 28.29
N PRO A 304 15.78 12.18 27.54
CA PRO A 304 14.53 12.42 26.83
C PRO A 304 14.40 11.41 25.68
N MET A 305 13.29 10.65 25.65
CA MET A 305 12.97 9.67 24.59
C MET A 305 13.12 10.24 23.17
N GLN A 306 13.06 11.56 23.03
CA GLN A 306 13.26 12.33 21.81
C GLN A 306 14.62 12.06 21.12
N ASN A 307 15.69 11.78 21.86
CA ASN A 307 17.00 11.47 21.28
C ASN A 307 17.08 10.07 20.65
N LYS A 308 16.32 9.09 21.15
CA LYS A 308 16.31 7.73 20.59
C LYS A 308 15.48 7.68 19.32
N ALA A 309 14.30 8.30 19.32
CA ALA A 309 13.45 8.40 18.14
C ALA A 309 14.14 9.20 17.01
N ALA A 310 14.83 10.29 17.33
CA ALA A 310 15.59 11.07 16.35
C ALA A 310 16.74 10.25 15.72
N ARG A 311 17.48 9.47 16.54
CA ARG A 311 18.54 8.58 16.04
C ARG A 311 17.99 7.45 15.16
N LEU A 312 16.86 6.86 15.55
CA LEU A 312 16.21 5.79 14.80
C LEU A 312 15.69 6.30 13.44
N ARG A 313 15.04 7.46 13.43
CA ARG A 313 14.64 8.15 12.20
C ARG A 313 15.85 8.42 11.31
N GLN A 314 16.94 8.94 11.87
CA GLN A 314 18.15 9.24 11.11
C GLN A 314 18.76 7.97 10.49
N ALA A 315 18.80 6.86 11.24
CA ALA A 315 19.29 5.58 10.73
C ALA A 315 18.41 5.03 9.59
N ARG A 316 17.08 5.06 9.76
CA ARG A 316 16.12 4.62 8.72
C ARG A 316 16.21 5.47 7.45
N GLN A 317 16.37 6.79 7.59
CA GLN A 317 16.55 7.70 6.45
C GLN A 317 17.88 7.47 5.73
N MET A 318 18.97 7.23 6.48
CA MET A 318 20.28 6.92 5.88
C MET A 318 20.24 5.62 5.07
N GLU A 319 19.61 4.57 5.59
CA GLU A 319 19.48 3.29 4.88
C GLU A 319 18.67 3.44 3.57
N LEU A 320 17.56 4.19 3.62
CA LEU A 320 16.76 4.45 2.42
C LEU A 320 17.52 5.32 1.41
N ASP A 321 18.23 6.33 1.87
CA ASP A 321 19.03 7.20 1.00
C ASP A 321 20.17 6.42 0.33
N GLU A 322 20.81 5.49 1.04
CA GLU A 322 21.83 4.58 0.49
C GLU A 322 21.24 3.69 -0.60
N ARG A 323 20.07 3.08 -0.36
CA ARG A 323 19.38 2.25 -1.36
C ARG A 323 18.95 3.04 -2.59
N ILE A 324 18.47 4.28 -2.41
CA ILE A 324 18.11 5.18 -3.50
C ILE A 324 19.34 5.53 -4.32
N GLN A 325 20.45 5.89 -3.67
CA GLN A 325 21.71 6.22 -4.37
C GLN A 325 22.27 5.01 -5.14
N SER A 326 22.25 3.83 -4.54
CA SER A 326 22.68 2.60 -5.21
C SER A 326 21.85 2.31 -6.46
N ALA A 327 20.51 2.39 -6.36
CA ALA A 327 19.63 2.17 -7.51
C ALA A 327 19.81 3.24 -8.60
N GLN A 328 20.08 4.50 -8.21
CA GLN A 328 20.37 5.58 -9.15
C GLN A 328 21.68 5.33 -9.91
N HIS A 329 22.74 4.92 -9.21
CA HIS A 329 24.03 4.60 -9.82
C HIS A 329 23.92 3.43 -10.81
N GLU A 330 23.15 2.40 -10.45
CA GLU A 330 22.87 1.25 -11.32
C GLU A 330 22.14 1.68 -12.60
N LEU A 331 21.12 2.53 -12.49
CA LEU A 331 20.40 3.06 -13.65
C LEU A 331 21.30 3.90 -14.57
N ASP A 332 22.18 4.73 -13.98
CA ASP A 332 23.09 5.57 -14.76
C ASP A 332 24.15 4.73 -15.49
N ASN A 333 24.60 3.62 -14.88
CA ASN A 333 25.48 2.65 -15.53
C ASN A 333 24.78 1.97 -16.73
N LEU A 334 23.54 1.52 -16.57
CA LEU A 334 22.76 0.93 -17.66
C LEU A 334 22.47 1.93 -18.79
N ARG A 335 22.24 3.21 -18.45
CA ARG A 335 22.10 4.27 -19.46
C ARG A 335 23.39 4.48 -20.24
N SER A 336 24.54 4.43 -19.57
CA SER A 336 25.85 4.53 -20.21
C SER A 336 26.10 3.37 -21.18
N LEU A 337 25.80 2.13 -20.77
CA LEU A 337 25.87 0.93 -21.61
C LEU A 337 24.99 1.05 -22.86
N ARG A 338 23.74 1.51 -22.70
CA ARG A 338 22.83 1.73 -23.83
C ARG A 338 23.36 2.79 -24.79
N ASN A 339 23.87 3.90 -24.25
CA ASN A 339 24.37 5.01 -25.06
C ASN A 339 25.65 4.59 -25.83
N ALA A 340 26.55 3.83 -25.22
CA ALA A 340 27.75 3.29 -25.88
C ALA A 340 27.39 2.34 -27.03
N ARG A 341 26.45 1.42 -26.79
CA ARG A 341 26.00 0.46 -27.81
C ARG A 341 25.20 1.09 -28.95
N SER A 342 24.56 2.25 -28.70
CA SER A 342 23.88 3.02 -29.75
C SER A 342 24.86 3.75 -30.68
N VAL A 343 26.13 3.91 -30.30
CA VAL A 343 27.16 4.56 -31.13
C VAL A 343 27.82 3.55 -32.08
N ASP A 344 27.94 2.29 -31.68
CA ASP A 344 28.48 1.20 -32.52
C ASP A 344 27.55 0.81 -33.69
N ASP A 345 26.26 1.19 -33.63
CA ASP A 345 25.26 0.93 -34.69
C ASP A 345 25.21 2.05 -35.76
N ILE A 346 26.14 3.02 -35.68
CA ILE A 346 26.33 4.08 -36.70
C ILE A 346 27.48 3.67 -37.61
N GLY A 347 27.32 2.54 -38.30
CA GLY A 347 28.23 2.05 -39.32
C GLY A 347 27.48 1.67 -40.59
N ASP A 348 27.69 2.46 -41.66
CA ASP A 348 27.31 2.23 -43.06
C ASP A 348 25.84 2.57 -43.48
N PRO A 349 25.61 3.71 -44.18
CA PRO A 349 24.27 4.20 -44.56
C PRO A 349 23.66 3.52 -45.81
N SER A 350 23.95 2.25 -46.07
CA SER A 350 23.67 1.64 -47.38
C SER A 350 22.59 0.55 -47.40
N THR A 351 21.94 0.20 -46.28
CA THR A 351 20.83 -0.77 -46.29
C THR A 351 19.63 -0.29 -45.47
N ALA A 352 18.67 0.33 -46.15
CA ALA A 352 17.33 0.60 -45.61
C ALA A 352 16.53 -0.72 -45.49
N GLY A 353 16.84 -1.50 -44.46
CA GLY A 353 16.05 -2.64 -44.01
C GLY A 353 15.58 -2.39 -42.58
N ARG A 354 14.28 -2.53 -42.32
CA ARG A 354 13.62 -2.26 -41.03
C ARG A 354 14.26 -3.10 -39.90
N SER A 355 15.20 -2.53 -39.17
CA SER A 355 15.93 -3.19 -38.09
C SER A 355 14.99 -3.54 -36.94
N ARG A 356 14.77 -4.85 -36.74
CA ARG A 356 14.10 -5.39 -35.56
C ARG A 356 15.00 -5.12 -34.35
N PRO A 357 14.48 -4.55 -33.24
CA PRO A 357 15.33 -4.29 -32.07
C PRO A 357 15.92 -5.62 -31.58
N SER A 358 17.24 -5.65 -31.40
CA SER A 358 17.96 -6.81 -30.85
C SER A 358 17.30 -7.25 -29.53
N PRO A 359 17.11 -8.57 -29.30
CA PRO A 359 16.53 -9.10 -28.06
C PRO A 359 17.20 -8.55 -26.79
N GLU A 360 18.49 -8.25 -26.86
CA GLU A 360 19.26 -7.67 -25.75
C GLU A 360 18.87 -6.22 -25.43
N LEU A 361 18.48 -5.42 -26.42
CA LEU A 361 17.98 -4.05 -26.18
C LEU A 361 16.59 -4.04 -25.53
N VAL A 362 15.78 -5.07 -25.80
CA VAL A 362 14.48 -5.26 -25.16
C VAL A 362 14.68 -5.68 -23.70
N SER A 363 15.59 -6.62 -23.44
CA SER A 363 15.98 -7.02 -22.08
C SER A 363 16.51 -5.85 -21.27
N LEU A 364 17.43 -5.05 -21.82
CA LEU A 364 17.99 -3.87 -21.17
C LEU A 364 16.92 -2.79 -20.87
N ARG A 365 15.93 -2.62 -21.75
CA ARG A 365 14.81 -1.70 -21.52
C ARG A 365 13.95 -2.15 -20.35
N ASN A 366 13.68 -3.45 -20.25
CA ASN A 366 12.90 -4.03 -19.16
C ASN A 366 13.63 -3.85 -17.83
N GLU A 367 14.94 -4.10 -17.81
CA GLU A 367 15.79 -3.92 -16.62
C GLU A 367 15.80 -2.47 -16.13
N MET A 368 15.96 -1.48 -17.05
CA MET A 368 15.85 -0.07 -16.67
C MET A 368 14.46 0.32 -16.16
N GLN A 369 13.40 -0.31 -16.68
CA GLN A 369 12.04 -0.04 -16.22
C GLN A 369 11.82 -0.59 -14.81
N GLN A 370 12.28 -1.82 -14.53
CA GLN A 370 12.25 -2.42 -13.21
C GLN A 370 13.03 -1.58 -12.17
N LEU A 371 14.21 -1.08 -12.54
CA LEU A 371 15.00 -0.18 -11.70
C LEU A 371 14.28 1.14 -11.41
N ARG A 372 13.58 1.72 -12.40
CA ARG A 372 12.78 2.93 -12.21
C ARG A 372 11.61 2.69 -11.25
N ASP A 373 10.93 1.56 -11.38
CA ASP A 373 9.81 1.21 -10.50
C ASP A 373 10.30 0.98 -9.06
N ARG A 374 11.46 0.33 -8.90
CA ARG A 374 12.14 0.16 -7.61
C ARG A 374 12.52 1.50 -6.96
N MET A 375 13.01 2.46 -7.75
CA MET A 375 13.28 3.82 -7.24
C MET A 375 12.01 4.53 -6.78
N GLY A 376 10.92 4.43 -7.54
CA GLY A 376 9.63 5.00 -7.14
C GLY A 376 9.15 4.42 -5.80
N HIS A 377 9.36 3.13 -5.59
CA HIS A 377 9.04 2.47 -4.33
C HIS A 377 9.89 2.97 -3.16
N LEU A 378 11.23 3.03 -3.33
CA LEU A 378 12.13 3.52 -2.29
C LEU A 378 11.85 4.99 -1.94
N GLN A 379 11.50 5.81 -2.93
CA GLN A 379 11.07 7.19 -2.70
C GLN A 379 9.78 7.27 -1.88
N ALA A 380 8.78 6.43 -2.19
CA ALA A 380 7.55 6.35 -1.39
C ALA A 380 7.82 5.87 0.04
N GLN A 381 8.70 4.90 0.24
CA GLN A 381 9.10 4.45 1.59
C GLN A 381 9.77 5.56 2.40
N ARG A 382 10.58 6.42 1.75
CA ARG A 382 11.23 7.58 2.39
C ARG A 382 10.24 8.56 3.01
N GLU A 383 9.04 8.66 2.46
CA GLU A 383 7.99 9.56 2.93
C GLU A 383 7.02 8.91 3.94
N SER A 384 7.22 7.62 4.26
CA SER A 384 6.33 6.88 5.16
C SER A 384 6.51 7.23 6.65
N ASP A 385 5.45 7.02 7.43
CA ASP A 385 5.46 7.20 8.90
C ASP A 385 6.53 6.35 9.59
N TRP A 386 6.87 5.19 9.04
CA TRP A 386 7.97 4.35 9.50
C TRP A 386 9.34 5.05 9.34
N ALA A 387 9.60 5.60 8.15
CA ALA A 387 10.85 6.30 7.85
C ALA A 387 10.96 7.62 8.65
N LEU A 388 9.82 8.22 9.00
CA LEU A 388 9.75 9.41 9.84
C LEU A 388 9.87 9.12 11.34
N GLY A 389 9.87 7.84 11.74
CA GLY A 389 9.92 7.42 13.15
C GLY A 389 8.61 7.69 13.90
N LEU A 390 7.50 7.82 13.17
CA LEU A 390 6.14 8.03 13.71
C LEU A 390 5.41 6.71 13.96
N SER A 391 5.86 5.62 13.32
CA SER A 391 5.40 4.25 13.55
C SER A 391 6.60 3.28 13.58
N ASP A 392 6.45 2.19 14.33
CA ASP A 392 7.37 1.03 14.33
C ASP A 392 6.92 -0.07 13.37
N GLU A 393 5.73 0.05 12.80
CA GLU A 393 5.21 -0.85 11.78
C GLU A 393 5.84 -0.54 10.43
N LEU A 394 6.46 -1.55 9.81
CA LEU A 394 7.05 -1.42 8.47
C LEU A 394 5.94 -1.11 7.46
N PRO A 395 6.17 -0.18 6.51
CA PRO A 395 5.17 0.11 5.50
C PRO A 395 4.93 -1.17 4.68
N PRO A 396 3.68 -1.45 4.26
CA PRO A 396 3.38 -2.61 3.43
C PRO A 396 4.37 -2.65 2.28
N ALA A 397 5.02 -3.80 2.07
CA ALA A 397 5.86 -3.99 0.90
C ALA A 397 4.94 -3.87 -0.33
N TYR A 398 4.85 -2.67 -0.90
CA TYR A 398 4.11 -2.43 -2.12
C TYR A 398 4.81 -3.22 -3.23
N THR A 399 4.21 -4.37 -3.53
CA THR A 399 4.40 -5.25 -4.69
C THR A 399 5.58 -4.90 -5.57
N GLN A 400 6.60 -5.77 -5.58
CA GLN A 400 7.47 -5.86 -6.74
C GLN A 400 6.59 -6.12 -7.97
N LEU A 401 6.61 -5.19 -8.93
CA LEU A 401 5.91 -5.36 -10.19
C LEU A 401 6.46 -6.61 -10.89
N SER A 402 5.70 -7.69 -10.81
CA SER A 402 5.80 -8.84 -11.70
C SER A 402 5.42 -8.38 -13.11
N ASN A 403 6.42 -7.97 -13.89
CA ASN A 403 6.32 -7.86 -15.33
C ASN A 403 7.37 -8.75 -15.97
N ASN A 404 6.95 -9.94 -16.40
CA ASN A 404 7.44 -10.51 -17.65
C ASN A 404 6.30 -11.28 -18.32
N VAL A 405 5.64 -10.55 -19.21
CA VAL A 405 4.93 -11.11 -20.36
C VAL A 405 6.00 -11.58 -21.34
N GLN A 406 5.97 -12.87 -21.69
CA GLN A 406 6.21 -13.28 -23.07
C GLN A 406 5.23 -14.39 -23.45
#